data_AF-A0A9P6FMZ8-F1
#
_entry.id   AF-A0A9P6FMZ8-F1
#
_cell.length_a   1.000
_cell.length_b   1.000
_cell.length_c   1.000
_cell.angle_alpha   90.00
_cell.angle_beta   90.00
_cell.angle_gamma   90.00
#
_symmetry.space_group_name_H-M   'P 1'
#
loop_
_entity.id
_entity.type
_entity.pdbx_description
1 polymer ?
#
loop_
_entity_poly.entity_id
_entity_poly.type
_entity_poly.pdbx_seq_one_letter_code
_entity_poly.pdbx_strand_id
1 'polypeptide(L)'
;MAIEQATQELQQRLRLDDETRDQEIVNSLRAFLKHQTERVSLYKEFNDAFKEYLAKRLTAEEYTTICQIVTDGFVELSVEILALEAHLGGPDHTSNNEHAGFTSTIRISLDSPEHAQLIRQVQVLEKQKLGLTIQGQKWALNREAREKEDEKEKEEEKKADRIAGQEDAVPAEATETTSEGQDQSQPQSSEGGNGESLEQLSMEEWDARLCENKERLNQVIEEINEKLADIQEAIAIFVL
;
A
#
# COMPACT_ATOMS: atom_id res chain seq x y z
N MET A 1 -60.10 15.65 -11.37
CA MET A 1 -59.67 16.85 -10.63
C MET A 1 -58.96 16.54 -9.31
N ALA A 2 -59.62 16.24 -8.18
CA ALA A 2 -58.87 16.07 -6.90
C ALA A 2 -57.87 14.89 -6.90
N ILE A 3 -58.23 13.77 -7.56
CA ILE A 3 -57.34 12.60 -7.69
C ILE A 3 -56.15 12.90 -8.62
N GLU A 4 -56.38 13.55 -9.76
CA GLU A 4 -55.30 13.95 -10.69
C GLU A 4 -54.31 14.91 -10.05
N GLN A 5 -54.80 15.85 -9.23
CA GLN A 5 -53.95 16.81 -8.54
C GLN A 5 -53.07 16.12 -7.48
N ALA A 6 -53.62 15.18 -6.72
CA ALA A 6 -52.85 14.38 -5.77
C ALA A 6 -51.83 13.45 -6.47
N THR A 7 -52.17 12.90 -7.65
CA THR A 7 -51.23 12.09 -8.44
C THR A 7 -50.07 12.94 -8.98
N GLN A 8 -50.33 14.17 -9.45
CA GLN A 8 -49.28 15.09 -9.89
C GLN A 8 -48.35 15.50 -8.74
N GLU A 9 -48.89 15.79 -7.55
CA GLU A 9 -48.08 16.14 -6.37
C GLU A 9 -47.18 14.99 -5.91
N LEU A 10 -47.68 13.74 -5.94
CA LEU A 10 -46.89 12.55 -5.63
C LEU A 10 -45.78 12.30 -6.66
N GLN A 11 -46.08 12.44 -7.95
CA GLN A 11 -45.07 12.33 -9.01
C GLN A 11 -43.99 13.42 -8.88
N GLN A 12 -44.39 14.64 -8.52
CA GLN A 12 -43.44 15.74 -8.35
C GLN A 12 -42.57 15.54 -7.10
N ARG A 13 -43.12 15.00 -6.01
CA ARG A 13 -42.35 14.61 -4.82
C ARG A 13 -41.35 13.48 -5.11
N LEU A 14 -41.82 12.38 -5.71
CA LEU A 14 -40.96 11.25 -6.09
C LEU A 14 -39.82 11.70 -7.02
N ARG A 15 -40.09 12.61 -7.96
CA ARG A 15 -39.07 13.15 -8.86
C ARG A 15 -38.01 14.01 -8.15
N LEU A 16 -38.42 14.81 -7.15
CA LEU A 16 -37.48 15.61 -6.36
C LEU A 16 -36.58 14.72 -5.49
N ASP A 17 -37.11 13.61 -5.00
CA ASP A 17 -36.34 12.63 -4.23
C ASP A 17 -35.30 11.91 -5.11
N ASP A 18 -35.66 11.57 -6.36
CA ASP A 18 -34.72 11.02 -7.35
C ASP A 18 -33.59 12.00 -7.72
N GLU A 19 -33.92 13.27 -8.03
CA GLU A 19 -32.92 14.30 -8.37
C GLU A 19 -31.97 14.60 -7.19
N THR A 20 -32.48 14.55 -5.95
CA THR A 20 -31.67 14.73 -4.75
C THR A 20 -30.72 13.56 -4.54
N ARG A 21 -31.20 12.32 -4.73
CA ARG A 21 -30.39 11.11 -4.62
C ARG A 21 -29.29 11.06 -5.68
N ASP A 22 -29.61 11.37 -6.94
CA ASP A 22 -28.61 11.41 -8.01
C ASP A 22 -27.49 12.41 -7.68
N GLN A 23 -27.86 13.56 -7.10
CA GLN A 23 -26.90 14.56 -6.65
C GLN A 23 -26.03 14.06 -5.49
N GLU A 24 -26.57 13.29 -4.54
CA GLU A 24 -25.82 12.64 -3.46
C GLU A 24 -24.82 11.62 -4.01
N ILE A 25 -25.23 10.74 -4.93
CA ILE A 25 -24.35 9.75 -5.58
C ILE A 25 -23.20 10.45 -6.30
N VAL A 26 -23.49 11.49 -7.08
CA VAL A 26 -22.47 12.28 -7.78
C VAL A 26 -21.49 12.92 -6.79
N ASN A 27 -21.98 13.45 -5.67
CA ASN A 27 -21.13 14.04 -4.63
C ASN A 27 -20.23 12.99 -3.98
N SER A 28 -20.74 11.79 -3.70
CA SER A 28 -19.97 10.67 -3.16
C SER A 28 -18.91 10.17 -4.12
N LEU A 29 -19.21 10.06 -5.41
CA LEU A 29 -18.22 9.67 -6.43
C LEU A 29 -17.12 10.72 -6.61
N ARG A 30 -17.46 12.02 -6.56
CA ARG A 30 -16.47 13.11 -6.56
C ARG A 30 -15.57 13.07 -5.32
N ALA A 31 -16.14 12.84 -4.14
CA ALA A 31 -15.38 12.69 -2.91
C ALA A 31 -14.44 11.47 -2.99
N PHE A 32 -14.93 10.34 -3.52
CA PHE A 32 -14.12 9.15 -3.74
C PHE A 32 -12.92 9.43 -4.64
N LEU A 33 -13.14 10.07 -5.80
CA LEU A 33 -12.05 10.43 -6.71
C LEU A 33 -11.03 11.39 -6.07
N LYS A 34 -11.50 12.32 -5.25
CA LYS A 34 -10.62 13.22 -4.49
C LYS A 34 -9.72 12.42 -3.54
N HIS A 35 -10.31 11.55 -2.71
CA HIS A 35 -9.53 10.73 -1.77
C HIS A 35 -8.56 9.79 -2.49
N GLN A 36 -8.96 9.23 -3.64
CA GLN A 36 -8.08 8.44 -4.49
C GLN A 36 -6.87 9.25 -5.00
N THR A 37 -7.09 10.50 -5.41
CA THR A 37 -6.01 11.40 -5.85
C THR A 37 -5.04 11.71 -4.70
N GLU A 38 -5.56 12.01 -3.51
CA GLU A 38 -4.76 12.25 -2.31
C GLU A 38 -3.95 11.01 -1.92
N ARG A 39 -4.56 9.83 -2.00
CA ARG A 39 -3.93 8.54 -1.73
C ARG A 39 -2.75 8.26 -2.68
N VAL A 40 -2.89 8.58 -3.97
CA VAL A 40 -1.80 8.51 -4.95
C VAL A 40 -0.66 9.47 -4.62
N SER A 41 -0.96 10.68 -4.12
CA SER A 41 0.06 11.62 -3.66
C SER A 41 0.88 11.05 -2.50
N LEU A 42 0.22 10.45 -1.51
CA LEU A 42 0.88 9.80 -0.37
C LEU A 42 1.81 8.66 -0.82
N TYR A 43 1.38 7.83 -1.78
CA TYR A 43 2.26 6.79 -2.35
C TYR A 43 3.52 7.38 -2.99
N LYS A 44 3.37 8.51 -3.69
CA LYS A 44 4.50 9.20 -4.32
C LYS A 44 5.45 9.76 -3.26
N GLU A 45 4.93 10.43 -2.24
CA GLU A 45 5.72 10.97 -1.13
C GLU A 45 6.51 9.87 -0.41
N PHE A 46 5.88 8.74 -0.12
CA PHE A 46 6.55 7.58 0.46
C PHE A 46 7.69 7.05 -0.42
N ASN A 47 7.43 6.89 -1.72
CA ASN A 47 8.43 6.38 -2.65
C ASN A 47 9.60 7.36 -2.83
N ASP A 48 9.32 8.66 -2.86
CA ASP A 48 10.36 9.69 -2.98
C ASP A 48 11.19 9.79 -1.71
N ALA A 49 10.58 9.73 -0.52
CA ALA A 49 11.28 9.65 0.75
C ALA A 49 12.21 8.41 0.84
N PHE A 50 11.74 7.27 0.33
CA PHE A 50 12.57 6.05 0.27
C PHE A 50 13.79 6.22 -0.64
N LYS A 51 13.62 6.83 -1.82
CA LYS A 51 14.76 7.13 -2.73
C LYS A 51 15.75 8.09 -2.09
N GLU A 52 15.27 9.09 -1.36
CA GLU A 52 16.14 10.05 -0.66
C GLU A 52 16.89 9.39 0.50
N TYR A 53 16.25 8.49 1.23
CA TYR A 53 16.89 7.67 2.26
C TYR A 53 18.00 6.78 1.68
N LEU A 54 17.74 6.08 0.57
CA LEU A 54 18.76 5.27 -0.12
C LEU A 54 19.91 6.14 -0.63
N ALA A 55 19.62 7.34 -1.13
CA ALA A 55 20.62 8.31 -1.57
C ALA A 55 21.38 8.99 -0.41
N LYS A 56 21.13 8.59 0.85
CA LYS A 56 21.73 9.16 2.07
C LYS A 56 21.49 10.67 2.21
N ARG A 57 20.44 11.19 1.58
CA ARG A 57 19.97 12.58 1.72
C ARG A 57 19.00 12.77 2.88
N LEU A 58 18.50 11.66 3.42
CA LEU A 58 17.56 11.62 4.52
C LEU A 58 18.08 10.67 5.60
N THR A 59 18.01 11.08 6.87
CA THR A 59 18.40 10.22 8.00
C THR A 59 17.34 9.14 8.27
N ALA A 60 17.71 8.11 9.03
CA ALA A 60 16.77 7.05 9.40
C ALA A 60 15.60 7.56 10.26
N GLU A 61 15.85 8.55 11.13
CA GLU A 61 14.83 9.16 11.97
C GLU A 61 13.83 9.95 11.13
N GLU A 62 14.32 10.82 10.24
CA GLU A 62 13.46 11.56 9.30
C GLU A 62 12.65 10.62 8.41
N TYR A 63 13.26 9.53 7.92
CA TYR A 63 12.57 8.56 7.08
C TYR A 63 11.44 7.89 7.85
N THR A 64 11.70 7.52 9.10
CA THR A 64 10.72 6.92 9.99
C THR A 64 9.56 7.87 10.25
N THR A 65 9.84 9.15 10.50
CA THR A 65 8.80 10.18 10.68
C THR A 65 7.92 10.32 9.44
N ILE A 66 8.51 10.37 8.24
CA ILE A 66 7.75 10.45 6.98
C ILE A 66 6.90 9.18 6.79
N CYS A 67 7.46 8.00 7.06
CA CYS A 67 6.71 6.74 6.98
C CYS A 67 5.48 6.77 7.90
N GLN A 68 5.63 7.29 9.11
CA GLN A 68 4.53 7.42 10.07
C GLN A 68 3.44 8.35 9.54
N ILE A 69 3.81 9.57 9.10
CA ILE A 69 2.87 10.55 8.56
C ILE A 69 2.09 9.97 7.37
N VAL A 70 2.80 9.34 6.44
CA VAL A 70 2.16 8.74 5.26
C VAL A 70 1.25 7.57 5.65
N THR A 71 1.66 6.74 6.61
CA THR A 71 0.84 5.64 7.11
C THR A 71 -0.45 6.14 7.75
N ASP A 72 -0.37 7.17 8.60
CA ASP A 72 -1.53 7.77 9.25
C ASP A 72 -2.49 8.38 8.21
N GLY A 73 -1.96 9.10 7.21
CA GLY A 73 -2.76 9.62 6.09
C GLY A 73 -3.44 8.52 5.27
N PHE A 74 -2.77 7.38 5.04
CA PHE A 74 -3.40 6.24 4.38
C PHE A 74 -4.56 5.64 5.19
N VAL A 75 -4.41 5.58 6.52
CA VAL A 75 -5.47 5.08 7.41
C VAL A 75 -6.68 6.00 7.38
N GLU A 76 -6.47 7.32 7.50
CA GLU A 76 -7.54 8.32 7.44
C GLU A 76 -8.32 8.24 6.12
N LEU A 77 -7.64 8.29 4.98
CA LEU A 77 -8.28 8.18 3.66
C LEU A 77 -9.01 6.84 3.47
N SER A 78 -8.48 5.75 4.03
CA SER A 78 -9.16 4.44 3.95
C SER A 78 -10.49 4.44 4.69
N VAL A 79 -10.55 5.07 5.86
CA VAL A 79 -11.80 5.19 6.64
C VAL A 79 -12.82 6.02 5.88
N GLU A 80 -12.40 7.14 5.28
CA GLU A 80 -13.28 8.00 4.49
C GLU A 80 -13.83 7.29 3.25
N ILE A 81 -12.98 6.54 2.53
CA ILE A 81 -13.40 5.74 1.38
C ILE A 81 -14.38 4.64 1.79
N LEU A 82 -14.15 3.95 2.91
CA LEU A 82 -15.07 2.92 3.41
C LEU A 82 -16.43 3.51 3.80
N ALA A 83 -16.45 4.73 4.36
CA ALA A 83 -17.69 5.44 4.66
C ALA A 83 -18.46 5.77 3.38
N LEU A 84 -17.76 6.20 2.31
CA LEU A 84 -18.37 6.43 0.99
C LEU A 84 -18.90 5.14 0.37
N GLU A 85 -18.16 4.04 0.47
CA GLU A 85 -18.61 2.73 -0.02
C GLU A 85 -19.88 2.28 0.71
N ALA A 86 -19.92 2.40 2.04
CA ALA A 86 -21.09 2.05 2.83
C ALA A 86 -22.31 2.92 2.49
N HIS A 87 -22.09 4.20 2.20
CA HIS A 87 -23.14 5.11 1.77
C HIS A 87 -23.70 4.75 0.39
N LEU A 88 -22.82 4.38 -0.55
CA LEU A 88 -23.20 3.94 -1.91
C LEU A 88 -23.76 2.50 -1.96
N GLY A 89 -23.46 1.67 -0.96
CA GLY A 89 -23.80 0.24 -0.90
C GLY A 89 -24.86 -0.13 0.14
N GLY A 90 -25.64 0.83 0.65
CA GLY A 90 -26.56 0.65 1.77
C GLY A 90 -27.61 -0.49 1.61
N PRO A 91 -28.15 -1.03 2.72
CA PRO A 91 -28.87 -2.30 2.78
C PRO A 91 -30.30 -2.37 2.16
N ASP A 92 -30.79 -1.41 1.37
CA ASP A 92 -32.24 -1.33 1.05
C ASP A 92 -32.62 -1.23 -0.44
N HIS A 93 -31.84 -1.83 -1.35
CA HIS A 93 -32.15 -1.77 -2.80
C HIS A 93 -32.37 -3.12 -3.48
N THR A 94 -32.73 -4.17 -2.75
CA THR A 94 -33.59 -5.22 -3.32
C THR A 94 -35.03 -4.71 -3.42
N SER A 95 -35.24 -3.65 -4.20
CA SER A 95 -36.59 -3.28 -4.62
C SER A 95 -37.05 -4.35 -5.60
N ASN A 96 -37.95 -5.22 -5.12
CA ASN A 96 -38.77 -6.11 -5.92
C ASN A 96 -39.44 -5.33 -7.06
N ASN A 97 -38.76 -5.17 -8.20
CA ASN A 97 -39.34 -4.58 -9.40
C ASN A 97 -39.64 -5.67 -10.43
N GLU A 98 -40.48 -6.62 -10.01
CA GLU A 98 -41.29 -7.40 -10.94
C GLU A 98 -42.41 -6.50 -11.45
N HIS A 99 -42.20 -5.67 -12.48
CA HIS A 99 -43.27 -5.31 -13.42
C HIS A 99 -42.72 -4.85 -14.76
N ALA A 100 -43.19 -5.56 -15.79
CA ALA A 100 -42.83 -5.49 -17.20
C ALA A 100 -43.03 -4.11 -17.84
N GLY A 101 -42.17 -3.76 -18.81
CA GLY A 101 -42.36 -2.56 -19.62
C GLY A 101 -41.24 -2.26 -20.60
N PHE A 102 -41.14 -3.07 -21.64
CA PHE A 102 -40.31 -2.94 -22.83
C PHE A 102 -40.32 -1.52 -23.45
N THR A 103 -39.28 -0.72 -23.19
CA THR A 103 -38.70 0.24 -24.16
C THR A 103 -37.22 0.45 -23.82
N SER A 104 -36.31 -0.08 -24.65
CA SER A 104 -34.85 0.04 -24.52
C SER A 104 -34.39 1.48 -24.75
N THR A 105 -34.43 2.29 -23.70
CA THR A 105 -33.42 3.33 -23.48
C THR A 105 -32.51 2.77 -22.40
N ILE A 106 -31.22 2.59 -22.70
CA ILE A 106 -30.22 2.16 -21.72
C ILE A 106 -30.11 3.29 -20.70
N ARG A 107 -30.98 3.28 -19.69
CA ARG A 107 -30.79 4.06 -18.47
C ARG A 107 -29.83 3.23 -17.64
N ILE A 108 -28.56 3.61 -17.65
CA ILE A 108 -27.59 3.15 -16.66
C ILE A 108 -28.17 3.54 -15.30
N SER A 109 -28.69 2.57 -14.57
CA SER A 109 -29.33 2.80 -13.27
C SER A 109 -28.24 3.21 -12.28
N LEU A 110 -28.30 4.43 -11.75
CA LEU A 110 -27.31 4.95 -10.79
C LEU A 110 -27.25 4.13 -9.48
N ASP A 111 -28.36 3.48 -9.12
CA ASP A 111 -28.48 2.61 -7.93
C ASP A 111 -27.79 1.24 -8.10
N SER A 112 -26.99 1.07 -9.16
CA SER A 112 -26.36 -0.22 -9.43
C SER A 112 -25.27 -0.52 -8.39
N PRO A 113 -25.29 -1.71 -7.74
CA PRO A 113 -24.24 -2.18 -6.84
C PRO A 113 -22.84 -2.24 -7.51
N GLU A 114 -22.79 -2.02 -8.82
CA GLU A 114 -21.58 -1.86 -9.63
C GLU A 114 -20.67 -0.74 -9.13
N HIS A 115 -21.17 0.41 -8.63
CA HIS A 115 -20.29 1.48 -8.13
C HIS A 115 -19.54 1.09 -6.86
N ALA A 116 -20.24 0.47 -5.90
CA ALA A 116 -19.60 -0.09 -4.71
C ALA A 116 -18.64 -1.23 -5.09
N GLN A 117 -18.97 -2.03 -6.12
CA GLN A 117 -18.09 -3.07 -6.64
C GLN A 117 -16.81 -2.49 -7.27
N LEU A 118 -16.90 -1.38 -8.02
CA LEU A 118 -15.74 -0.68 -8.57
C LEU A 118 -14.84 -0.15 -7.45
N ILE A 119 -15.41 0.48 -6.42
CA ILE A 119 -14.65 0.94 -5.24
C ILE A 119 -13.91 -0.24 -4.58
N ARG A 120 -14.58 -1.38 -4.39
CA ARG A 120 -13.96 -2.59 -3.84
C ARG A 120 -12.84 -3.13 -4.73
N GLN A 121 -13.02 -3.15 -6.04
CA GLN A 121 -11.97 -3.59 -6.96
C GLN A 121 -10.73 -2.71 -6.86
N VAL A 122 -10.91 -1.38 -6.85
CA VAL A 122 -9.80 -0.43 -6.68
C VAL A 122 -9.08 -0.70 -5.35
N GLN A 123 -9.79 -0.83 -4.24
CA GLN A 123 -9.18 -1.12 -2.93
C GLN A 123 -8.37 -2.43 -2.92
N VAL A 124 -8.84 -3.49 -3.59
CA VAL A 124 -8.13 -4.76 -3.70
C VAL A 124 -6.82 -4.60 -4.48
N LEU A 125 -6.87 -3.92 -5.62
CA LEU A 125 -5.70 -3.64 -6.46
C LEU A 125 -4.68 -2.76 -5.72
N GLU A 126 -5.13 -1.76 -4.98
CA GLU A 126 -4.27 -0.92 -4.13
C GLU A 126 -3.55 -1.73 -3.05
N LYS A 127 -4.28 -2.62 -2.37
CA LYS A 127 -3.70 -3.50 -1.35
C LYS A 127 -2.62 -4.39 -1.94
N GLN A 128 -2.84 -4.92 -3.15
CA GLN A 128 -1.84 -5.70 -3.88
C GLN A 128 -0.60 -4.86 -4.23
N LYS A 129 -0.81 -3.67 -4.80
CA LYS A 129 0.26 -2.71 -5.13
C LYS A 129 1.12 -2.33 -3.92
N LEU A 130 0.49 -2.04 -2.78
CA LEU A 130 1.18 -1.72 -1.54
C LEU A 130 2.01 -2.91 -1.05
N GLY A 131 1.44 -4.12 -1.08
CA GLY A 131 2.14 -5.35 -0.70
C GLY A 131 3.41 -5.58 -1.51
N LEU A 132 3.34 -5.43 -2.83
CA LEU A 132 4.49 -5.56 -3.73
C LEU A 132 5.55 -4.48 -3.47
N THR A 133 5.13 -3.24 -3.21
CA THR A 133 6.03 -2.13 -2.89
C THR A 133 6.81 -2.38 -1.59
N ILE A 134 6.11 -2.78 -0.52
CA ILE A 134 6.72 -3.10 0.77
C ILE A 134 7.71 -4.26 0.62
N GLN A 135 7.36 -5.31 -0.14
CA GLN A 135 8.27 -6.43 -0.40
C GLN A 135 9.55 -5.97 -1.12
N GLY A 136 9.43 -5.15 -2.15
CA GLY A 136 10.58 -4.60 -2.88
C GLY A 136 11.48 -3.75 -1.99
N GLN A 137 10.91 -2.91 -1.13
CA GLN A 137 11.67 -2.09 -0.19
C GLN A 137 12.37 -2.91 0.90
N LYS A 138 11.66 -3.89 1.49
CA LYS A 138 12.25 -4.81 2.48
C LYS A 138 13.44 -5.56 1.90
N TRP A 139 13.34 -5.99 0.64
CA TRP A 139 14.44 -6.64 -0.06
C TRP A 139 15.64 -5.71 -0.23
N ALA A 140 15.42 -4.47 -0.68
CA ALA A 140 16.50 -3.49 -0.85
C ALA A 140 17.24 -3.20 0.47
N LEU A 141 16.50 -3.08 1.58
CA LEU A 141 17.10 -2.89 2.91
C LEU A 141 17.89 -4.11 3.39
N ASN A 142 17.36 -5.32 3.18
CA ASN A 142 18.07 -6.56 3.51
C ASN A 142 19.35 -6.73 2.68
N ARG A 143 19.33 -6.32 1.42
CA ARG A 143 20.51 -6.33 0.55
C ARG A 143 21.60 -5.39 1.08
N GLU A 144 21.23 -4.14 1.42
CA GLU A 144 22.16 -3.18 1.98
C GLU A 144 22.75 -3.67 3.32
N ALA A 145 21.94 -4.33 4.16
CA ALA A 145 22.41 -4.90 5.43
C ALA A 145 23.47 -6.00 5.22
N ARG A 146 23.25 -6.90 4.25
CA ARG A 146 24.22 -7.94 3.90
C ARG A 146 25.50 -7.37 3.32
N GLU A 147 25.41 -6.41 2.40
CA GLU A 147 26.58 -5.75 1.82
C GLU A 147 27.47 -5.11 2.91
N LYS A 148 26.85 -4.50 3.94
CA LYS A 148 27.58 -3.92 5.09
C LYS A 148 28.22 -4.97 6.00
N GLU A 149 27.59 -6.13 6.16
CA GLU A 149 28.14 -7.24 6.94
C GLU A 149 29.38 -7.83 6.24
N ASP A 150 29.30 -8.05 4.93
CA ASP A 150 30.42 -8.51 4.10
C ASP A 150 31.58 -7.49 4.11
N GLU A 151 31.28 -6.20 4.08
CA GLU A 151 32.29 -5.13 4.19
C GLU A 151 33.00 -5.16 5.55
N LYS A 152 32.23 -5.36 6.64
CA LYS A 152 32.77 -5.46 7.99
C LYS A 152 33.65 -6.69 8.15
N GLU A 153 33.23 -7.85 7.65
CA GLU A 153 34.01 -9.10 7.67
C GLU A 153 35.35 -8.92 6.93
N LYS A 154 35.33 -8.32 5.72
CA LYS A 154 36.54 -7.99 4.96
C LYS A 154 37.45 -6.99 5.68
N GLU A 155 36.90 -6.07 6.45
CA GLU A 155 37.70 -5.14 7.26
C GLU A 155 38.35 -5.84 8.45
N GLU A 156 37.65 -6.75 9.10
CA GLU A 156 38.16 -7.58 10.20
C GLU A 156 39.26 -8.54 9.71
N GLU A 157 39.08 -9.17 8.55
CA GLU A 157 40.10 -10.00 7.89
C GLU A 157 41.38 -9.20 7.59
N LYS A 158 41.25 -8.02 6.97
CA LYS A 158 42.40 -7.13 6.72
C LYS A 158 43.08 -6.65 7.99
N LYS A 159 42.34 -6.49 9.10
CA LYS A 159 42.92 -6.13 10.40
C LYS A 159 43.68 -7.30 10.99
N ALA A 160 43.18 -8.53 10.88
CA ALA A 160 43.87 -9.74 11.31
C ALA A 160 45.20 -9.94 10.56
N ASP A 161 45.21 -9.75 9.24
CA ASP A 161 46.43 -9.85 8.41
C ASP A 161 47.51 -8.83 8.79
N ARG A 162 47.10 -7.60 9.15
CA ARG A 162 48.05 -6.56 9.62
C ARG A 162 48.69 -6.92 10.96
N ILE A 163 47.96 -7.56 11.86
CA ILE A 163 48.47 -7.98 13.16
C ILE A 163 49.47 -9.14 12.98
N ALA A 164 49.13 -10.12 12.14
CA ALA A 164 50.01 -11.27 11.86
C ALA A 164 51.33 -10.86 11.18
N GLY A 165 51.31 -9.82 10.33
CA GLY A 165 52.51 -9.32 9.64
C GLY A 165 53.49 -8.50 10.50
N GLN A 166 53.16 -8.19 11.75
CA GLN A 166 53.97 -7.32 12.61
C GLN A 166 54.79 -8.08 13.68
N GLU A 167 54.67 -9.41 13.77
CA GLU A 167 55.37 -10.25 14.76
C GLU A 167 56.84 -10.56 14.41
N ASP A 168 57.33 -10.23 13.21
CA ASP A 168 58.75 -10.44 12.82
C ASP A 168 59.69 -9.27 13.16
N ALA A 169 59.19 -8.20 13.78
CA ALA A 169 60.01 -7.12 14.29
C ALA A 169 60.27 -7.32 15.79
N VAL A 170 61.25 -8.16 16.11
CA VAL A 170 61.86 -8.30 17.44
C VAL A 170 62.39 -6.93 17.93
N PRO A 171 61.95 -6.48 19.12
CA PRO A 171 62.94 -6.02 20.10
C PRO A 171 62.78 -6.88 21.35
N ALA A 172 63.84 -7.64 21.62
CA ALA A 172 64.04 -8.29 22.90
C ALA A 172 64.18 -7.20 23.97
N GLU A 173 63.20 -7.06 24.86
CA GLU A 173 63.47 -6.83 26.28
C GLU A 173 62.22 -7.10 27.13
N ALA A 174 62.43 -7.92 28.15
CA ALA A 174 61.43 -8.52 29.02
C ALA A 174 60.87 -7.55 30.06
N THR A 175 59.63 -7.77 30.52
CA THR A 175 59.28 -7.88 31.95
C THR A 175 57.83 -8.33 32.18
N GLU A 176 57.68 -9.50 32.80
CA GLU A 176 56.82 -9.82 33.97
C GLU A 176 55.67 -8.82 34.29
N THR A 177 54.40 -9.18 34.52
CA THR A 177 53.82 -10.26 35.35
C THR A 177 52.27 -10.09 35.41
N THR A 178 51.53 -11.16 35.74
CA THR A 178 50.35 -11.20 36.66
C THR A 178 48.94 -11.58 36.12
N SER A 179 48.43 -12.69 36.68
CA SER A 179 47.05 -13.04 37.13
C SER A 179 45.93 -13.20 36.10
N GLU A 180 45.49 -14.43 35.81
CA GLU A 180 44.40 -15.19 36.50
C GLU A 180 43.03 -14.50 36.51
N GLY A 181 42.05 -15.17 35.86
CA GLY A 181 40.63 -14.82 35.87
C GLY A 181 39.81 -15.77 34.99
N GLN A 182 39.53 -16.97 35.49
CA GLN A 182 38.48 -17.86 34.97
C GLN A 182 37.11 -17.22 35.19
N ASP A 183 36.28 -17.12 34.15
CA ASP A 183 34.84 -17.06 34.33
C ASP A 183 34.13 -17.87 33.23
N GLN A 184 33.56 -18.99 33.64
CA GLN A 184 32.69 -19.85 32.83
C GLN A 184 31.25 -19.43 33.11
N SER A 185 30.59 -18.84 32.12
CA SER A 185 29.14 -18.69 32.12
C SER A 185 28.58 -18.96 30.73
N GLN A 186 28.03 -20.16 30.56
CA GLN A 186 27.21 -20.60 29.43
C GLN A 186 25.73 -20.28 29.74
N PRO A 187 24.99 -19.60 28.85
CA PRO A 187 23.54 -19.66 28.85
C PRO A 187 23.04 -20.64 27.79
N GLN A 188 22.36 -21.70 28.23
CA GLN A 188 21.51 -22.53 27.38
C GLN A 188 20.23 -21.76 27.05
N SER A 189 19.94 -21.58 25.75
CA SER A 189 18.61 -21.21 25.27
C SER A 189 18.28 -21.96 23.98
N SER A 190 17.45 -23.00 24.14
CA SER A 190 16.74 -23.79 23.14
C SER A 190 15.30 -23.85 23.68
N GLU A 191 14.20 -23.71 22.96
CA GLU A 191 13.81 -23.82 21.56
C GLU A 191 12.35 -23.35 21.53
N GLY A 192 11.85 -22.86 20.39
CA GLY A 192 10.40 -22.72 20.23
C GLY A 192 9.92 -21.60 19.29
N GLY A 193 10.62 -21.37 18.19
CA GLY A 193 10.10 -20.55 17.10
C GLY A 193 9.89 -21.42 15.88
N ASN A 194 8.64 -21.79 15.59
CA ASN A 194 8.21 -22.26 14.27
C ASN A 194 8.41 -21.10 13.28
N GLY A 195 9.67 -20.84 12.91
CA GLY A 195 9.99 -20.02 11.76
C GLY A 195 9.67 -20.85 10.54
N GLU A 196 8.60 -20.48 9.83
CA GLU A 196 8.48 -20.83 8.42
C GLU A 196 9.85 -20.58 7.78
N SER A 197 10.49 -21.67 7.37
CA SER A 197 11.81 -21.63 6.78
C SER A 197 11.70 -20.75 5.55
N LEU A 198 12.19 -19.52 5.68
CA LEU A 198 12.39 -18.60 4.58
C LEU A 198 13.44 -19.28 3.72
N GLU A 199 12.99 -20.11 2.78
CA GLU A 199 13.83 -20.75 1.78
C GLU A 199 14.81 -19.68 1.27
N GLN A 200 16.10 -19.93 1.47
CA GLN A 200 17.17 -19.06 1.02
C GLN A 200 17.19 -19.10 -0.51
N LEU A 201 16.28 -18.33 -1.11
CA LEU A 201 16.29 -18.05 -2.54
C LEU A 201 17.61 -17.37 -2.87
N SER A 202 18.21 -17.81 -3.97
CA SER A 202 19.41 -17.18 -4.53
C SER A 202 19.14 -15.72 -4.88
N MET A 203 20.20 -14.92 -4.95
CA MET A 203 20.13 -13.52 -5.36
C MET A 203 19.46 -13.35 -6.73
N GLU A 204 19.74 -14.28 -7.65
CA GLU A 204 19.20 -14.31 -9.02
C GLU A 204 17.70 -14.61 -9.04
N GLU A 205 17.22 -15.53 -8.19
CA GLU A 205 15.79 -15.81 -8.05
C GLU A 205 15.03 -14.63 -7.44
N TRP A 206 15.66 -13.88 -6.53
CA TRP A 206 15.09 -12.66 -5.99
C TRP A 206 14.99 -11.55 -7.02
N ASP A 207 16.03 -11.33 -7.83
CA ASP A 207 16.00 -10.34 -8.92
C ASP A 207 14.91 -10.70 -9.94
N ALA A 208 14.77 -11.98 -10.28
CA ALA A 208 13.70 -12.46 -11.14
C ALA A 208 12.30 -12.18 -10.55
N ARG A 209 12.10 -12.47 -9.25
CA ARG A 209 10.84 -12.15 -8.53
C ARG A 209 10.58 -10.65 -8.45
N LEU A 210 11.61 -9.82 -8.28
CA LEU A 210 11.46 -8.37 -8.25
C LEU A 210 11.03 -7.83 -9.62
N CYS A 211 11.61 -8.35 -10.71
CA CYS A 211 11.20 -8.04 -12.08
C CYS A 211 9.75 -8.45 -12.35
N GLU A 212 9.36 -9.68 -11.96
CA GLU A 212 7.98 -10.15 -12.09
C GLU A 212 7.01 -9.27 -11.29
N ASN A 213 7.35 -8.97 -10.04
CA ASN A 213 6.56 -8.11 -9.17
C ASN A 213 6.41 -6.69 -9.74
N LYS A 214 7.48 -6.14 -10.34
CA LYS A 214 7.44 -4.84 -11.00
C LYS A 214 6.51 -4.84 -12.22
N GLU A 215 6.54 -5.91 -13.01
CA GLU A 215 5.65 -6.06 -14.16
C GLU A 215 4.18 -6.16 -13.72
N ARG A 216 3.91 -7.00 -12.71
CA ARG A 216 2.58 -7.12 -12.11
C ARG A 216 2.10 -5.80 -11.52
N LEU A 217 3.00 -5.04 -10.89
CA LEU A 217 2.70 -3.72 -10.36
C LEU A 217 2.29 -2.74 -11.46
N ASN A 218 3.00 -2.73 -12.58
CA ASN A 218 2.66 -1.90 -13.74
C ASN A 218 1.30 -2.27 -14.30
N GLN A 219 1.01 -3.56 -14.45
CA GLN A 219 -0.29 -4.05 -14.92
C GLN A 219 -1.43 -3.60 -14.00
N VAL A 220 -1.26 -3.73 -12.68
CA VAL A 220 -2.25 -3.25 -11.70
C VAL A 220 -2.45 -1.74 -11.79
N ILE A 221 -1.38 -0.97 -12.03
CA ILE A 221 -1.49 0.49 -12.22
C ILE A 221 -2.29 0.83 -13.48
N GLU A 222 -2.08 0.11 -14.58
CA GLU A 222 -2.85 0.30 -15.81
C GLU A 222 -4.34 -0.02 -15.60
N GLU A 223 -4.67 -1.12 -14.92
CA GLU A 223 -6.06 -1.47 -14.59
C GLU A 223 -6.73 -0.41 -13.71
N ILE A 224 -6.02 0.13 -12.70
CA ILE A 224 -6.55 1.23 -11.88
C ILE A 224 -6.84 2.46 -12.74
N ASN A 225 -5.93 2.84 -13.63
CA ASN A 225 -6.11 4.02 -14.49
C ASN A 225 -7.28 3.84 -15.47
N GLU A 226 -7.47 2.64 -16.03
CA GLU A 226 -8.62 2.31 -16.87
C GLU A 226 -9.93 2.46 -16.09
N LYS A 227 -10.00 1.93 -14.86
CA LYS A 227 -11.19 2.08 -14.01
C LYS A 227 -11.45 3.51 -13.57
N LEU A 228 -10.43 4.30 -13.33
CA LEU A 228 -10.59 5.73 -13.05
C LEU A 228 -11.14 6.48 -14.28
N ALA A 229 -10.72 6.09 -15.49
CA ALA A 229 -11.28 6.66 -16.72
C ALA A 229 -12.76 6.32 -16.89
N ASP A 230 -13.16 5.06 -16.64
CA ASP A 230 -14.57 4.62 -16.65
C ASP A 230 -15.42 5.47 -15.68
N ILE A 231 -14.91 5.72 -14.47
CA ILE A 231 -15.61 6.55 -13.46
C ILE A 231 -15.70 8.02 -13.92
N GLN A 232 -14.63 8.57 -14.51
CA GLN A 232 -14.65 9.94 -15.04
C GLN A 232 -15.65 10.11 -16.18
N GLU A 233 -15.75 9.13 -17.08
CA GLU A 233 -16.74 9.10 -18.16
C GLU A 233 -18.17 9.04 -17.60
N ALA A 234 -18.42 8.18 -16.61
CA ALA A 234 -19.72 8.11 -15.94
C ALA A 234 -20.12 9.47 -15.34
N ILE A 235 -19.20 10.16 -14.66
CA ILE A 235 -19.46 11.51 -14.12
C ILE A 235 -19.76 12.51 -15.24
N ALA A 236 -19.03 12.47 -16.36
CA ALA A 236 -19.25 13.38 -17.48
C ALA A 236 -20.64 13.23 -18.10
N ILE A 237 -21.13 11.99 -18.21
CA ILE A 237 -22.49 11.70 -18.69
C ILE A 237 -23.56 12.30 -17.75
N PHE A 238 -23.32 12.33 -16.44
CA PHE A 238 -24.30 12.86 -15.47
C PHE A 238 -24.30 14.39 -15.33
N VAL A 239 -23.22 15.08 -15.74
CA VAL A 239 -23.13 16.54 -15.63
C VAL A 239 -23.71 17.25 -16.87
N LEU A 240 -23.88 16.55 -18.00
CA LEU A 240 -24.41 17.07 -19.27
C LEU A 240 -25.92 16.83 -19.42
#